data_AF-A0A527HKV7-F1
#
_entry.id   AF-A0A527HKV7-F1
#
_cell.length_a   1.000
_cell.length_b   1.000
_cell.length_c   1.000
_cell.angle_alpha   90.00
_cell.angle_beta   90.00
_cell.angle_gamma   90.00
#
_symmetry.space_group_name_H-M   'P 1'
#
loop_
_entity.id
_entity.type
_entity.pdbx_description
1 polymer ?
#
loop_
_entity_poly.entity_id
_entity_poly.type
_entity_poly.pdbx_seq_one_letter_code
_entity_poly.pdbx_strand_id
1 'polypeptide(L)'
;LQQTEIYQAVSVSYRDIDASPLGFEKGATPFLDLPVTVPLPFKIPDIKQATLSTGGAIITGAAYDAVAADMVDMETFACLRACQLFDIPLIGLRGISDGAADLRHVGDWTEYLEVIDEKLADAVMRLERAIGDGALRTEPPHEDAGPA
;
A
#
# COMPACT_ATOMS: atom_id res chain seq x y z
N LEU A 1 10.76 -9.09 2.53
CA LEU A 1 11.38 -7.81 2.08
C LEU A 1 12.61 -7.49 2.93
N GLN A 2 13.44 -6.51 2.55
CA GLN A 2 14.59 -6.12 3.39
C GLN A 2 14.10 -5.33 4.61
N GLN A 3 14.54 -5.73 5.81
CA GLN A 3 14.21 -5.03 7.05
C GLN A 3 14.75 -3.59 7.04
N THR A 4 14.02 -2.68 7.67
CA THR A 4 14.32 -1.24 7.77
C THR A 4 14.33 -0.48 6.44
N GLU A 5 13.90 -1.09 5.33
CA GLU A 5 13.79 -0.43 4.04
C GLU A 5 12.38 0.13 3.80
N ILE A 6 12.29 1.16 2.96
CA ILE A 6 11.02 1.76 2.53
C ILE A 6 10.61 1.25 1.16
N TYR A 7 9.34 0.90 1.05
CA TYR A 7 8.70 0.49 -0.19
C TYR A 7 7.45 1.35 -0.44
N GLN A 8 7.19 1.62 -1.72
CA GLN A 8 5.90 2.13 -2.17
C GLN A 8 5.00 0.97 -2.59
N ALA A 9 3.75 1.01 -2.15
CA ALA A 9 2.74 0.04 -2.57
C ALA A 9 2.38 0.27 -4.04
N VAL A 10 2.48 -0.77 -4.87
CA VAL A 10 2.02 -0.72 -6.28
C VAL A 10 0.62 -1.28 -6.47
N SER A 11 0.15 -2.06 -5.50
CA SER A 11 -1.20 -2.55 -5.41
C SER A 11 -1.53 -2.87 -3.96
N VAL A 12 -2.82 -2.90 -3.63
CA VAL A 12 -3.32 -3.27 -2.30
C VAL A 12 -4.52 -4.21 -2.40
N SER A 13 -4.59 -5.20 -1.51
CA SER A 13 -5.72 -6.12 -1.34
C SER A 13 -6.26 -6.09 0.10
N TYR A 14 -7.47 -6.59 0.31
CA TYR A 14 -8.08 -6.73 1.63
C TYR A 14 -8.14 -8.22 2.03
N ARG A 15 -7.32 -8.65 2.99
CA ARG A 15 -7.22 -10.08 3.35
C ARG A 15 -8.39 -10.62 4.17
N ASP A 16 -9.10 -9.75 4.89
CA ASP A 16 -10.14 -10.19 5.82
C ASP A 16 -11.48 -10.47 5.12
N ILE A 17 -11.69 -9.98 3.90
CA ILE A 17 -12.93 -10.24 3.16
C ILE A 17 -12.89 -11.62 2.50
N ASP A 18 -13.78 -12.50 2.95
CA ASP A 18 -13.97 -13.82 2.37
C ASP A 18 -15.46 -14.10 2.14
N ALA A 19 -15.91 -13.80 0.92
CA ALA A 19 -17.25 -14.13 0.44
C ALA A 19 -17.26 -15.42 -0.40
N SER A 20 -16.21 -16.24 -0.36
CA SER A 20 -16.12 -17.49 -1.13
C SER A 20 -17.20 -18.53 -0.82
N PRO A 21 -17.77 -18.61 0.41
CA PRO A 21 -18.93 -19.48 0.66
C PRO A 21 -20.18 -19.10 -0.16
N LEU A 22 -20.24 -17.87 -0.69
CA LEU A 22 -21.30 -17.38 -1.57
C LEU A 22 -20.93 -17.46 -3.06
N GLY A 23 -19.77 -18.02 -3.40
CA GLY A 23 -19.29 -18.19 -4.77
C GLY A 23 -18.46 -17.04 -5.34
N PHE A 24 -18.07 -16.05 -4.52
CA PHE A 24 -17.15 -14.98 -4.93
C PHE A 24 -15.69 -15.41 -4.81
N GLU A 25 -14.80 -14.76 -5.55
CA GLU A 25 -13.36 -14.93 -5.35
C GLU A 25 -12.96 -14.47 -3.94
N LYS A 26 -12.05 -15.20 -3.27
CA LYS A 26 -11.55 -14.79 -1.95
C LYS A 26 -10.85 -13.44 -2.07
N GLY A 27 -11.13 -12.51 -1.14
CA GLY A 27 -10.65 -11.13 -1.23
C GLY A 27 -11.54 -10.20 -2.07
N ALA A 28 -12.54 -10.71 -2.79
CA ALA A 28 -13.50 -9.88 -3.50
C ALA A 28 -14.61 -9.40 -2.56
N THR A 29 -14.92 -8.10 -2.62
CA THR A 29 -16.05 -7.53 -1.88
C THR A 29 -17.31 -7.61 -2.76
N PRO A 30 -18.38 -8.32 -2.33
CA PRO A 30 -19.59 -8.44 -3.12
C PRO A 30 -20.20 -7.09 -3.52
N PHE A 31 -20.71 -6.99 -4.75
CA PHE A 31 -21.33 -5.80 -5.33
C PHE A 31 -20.43 -4.57 -5.46
N LEU A 32 -19.13 -4.71 -5.21
CA LEU A 32 -18.13 -3.69 -5.45
C LEU A 32 -17.36 -4.05 -6.72
N ASP A 33 -17.40 -3.17 -7.72
CA ASP A 33 -16.67 -3.36 -8.98
C ASP A 33 -15.19 -2.97 -8.82
N LEU A 34 -14.48 -3.71 -7.96
CA LEU A 34 -13.03 -3.61 -7.80
C LEU A 34 -12.41 -5.01 -7.92
N PRO A 35 -11.21 -5.12 -8.52
CA PRO A 35 -10.45 -6.36 -8.47
C PRO A 35 -10.01 -6.67 -7.03
N VAL A 36 -9.73 -7.95 -6.74
CA VAL A 36 -9.20 -8.42 -5.44
C VAL A 36 -7.90 -7.69 -5.06
N THR A 37 -7.06 -7.42 -6.07
CA THR A 37 -5.83 -6.63 -5.92
C THR A 37 -5.99 -5.34 -6.71
N VAL A 38 -6.11 -4.22 -6.02
CA VAL A 38 -6.36 -2.91 -6.65
C VAL A 38 -5.02 -2.24 -6.96
N PRO A 39 -4.71 -1.93 -8.23
CA PRO A 39 -3.49 -1.21 -8.57
C PRO A 39 -3.52 0.23 -8.04
N LEU A 40 -2.40 0.72 -7.52
CA LEU A 40 -2.24 2.13 -7.17
C LEU A 40 -1.63 2.90 -8.35
N PRO A 41 -2.12 4.12 -8.65
CA PRO A 41 -1.86 4.76 -9.93
C PRO A 41 -0.47 5.39 -10.06
N PHE A 42 0.20 5.65 -8.94
CA PHE A 42 1.43 6.44 -8.93
C PHE A 42 2.66 5.64 -8.54
N LYS A 43 3.79 6.02 -9.14
CA LYS A 43 5.11 5.44 -8.85
C LYS A 43 6.11 6.58 -8.68
N ILE A 44 6.55 6.80 -7.45
CA ILE A 44 7.63 7.73 -7.13
C ILE A 44 8.95 7.14 -7.66
N PRO A 45 9.74 7.87 -8.46
CA PRO A 45 11.05 7.41 -8.89
C PRO A 45 11.96 7.05 -7.71
N ASP A 46 12.84 6.06 -7.93
CA ASP A 46 13.89 5.68 -6.98
C ASP A 46 13.40 5.19 -5.60
N ILE A 47 12.12 4.80 -5.48
CA ILE A 47 11.57 4.09 -4.31
C ILE A 47 11.22 2.65 -4.72
N LYS A 48 11.68 1.67 -3.95
CA LYS A 48 11.42 0.24 -4.19
C LYS A 48 9.91 -0.03 -4.19
N GLN A 49 9.47 -0.95 -5.04
CA GLN A 49 8.05 -1.30 -5.21
C GLN A 49 7.73 -2.62 -4.48
N ALA A 50 6.55 -2.72 -3.89
CA ALA A 50 6.04 -3.94 -3.26
C ALA A 50 4.51 -4.00 -3.35
N THR A 51 3.95 -5.20 -3.36
CA THR A 51 2.51 -5.45 -3.23
C THR A 51 2.09 -5.46 -1.77
N LEU A 52 0.90 -4.95 -1.45
CA LEU A 52 0.42 -4.79 -0.07
C LEU A 52 -0.86 -5.58 0.20
N SER A 53 -0.97 -6.14 1.39
CA SER A 53 -2.19 -6.73 1.92
C SER A 53 -2.61 -6.02 3.22
N THR A 54 -3.85 -5.53 3.28
CA THR A 54 -4.44 -4.88 4.46
C THR A 54 -5.43 -5.80 5.17
N GLY A 55 -5.50 -5.75 6.50
CA GLY A 55 -6.46 -6.47 7.35
C GLY A 55 -6.27 -6.12 8.82
N GLY A 56 -7.19 -6.48 9.69
CA GLY A 56 -7.22 -6.04 11.08
C GLY A 56 -6.30 -6.79 12.04
N ALA A 57 -5.74 -7.92 11.63
CA ALA A 57 -4.82 -8.71 12.45
C ALA A 57 -3.35 -8.34 12.20
N ILE A 58 -2.53 -8.30 13.26
CA ILE A 58 -1.07 -8.33 13.15
C ILE A 58 -0.67 -9.73 12.65
N ILE A 59 0.15 -9.79 11.60
CA ILE A 59 0.64 -11.05 11.01
C ILE A 59 2.05 -11.33 11.56
N THR A 60 2.32 -12.57 11.92
CA THR A 60 3.62 -13.03 12.44
C THR A 60 3.80 -14.52 12.18
N GLY A 61 5.06 -14.97 12.06
CA GLY A 61 5.41 -16.38 11.85
C GLY A 61 4.71 -17.04 10.66
N ALA A 62 4.24 -18.27 10.85
CA ALA A 62 3.60 -19.07 9.77
C ALA A 62 2.33 -18.42 9.18
N ALA A 63 1.76 -17.39 9.81
CA ALA A 63 0.63 -16.66 9.24
C ALA A 63 1.01 -15.90 7.96
N TYR A 64 2.28 -15.58 7.74
CA TYR A 64 2.74 -14.98 6.48
C TYR A 64 2.56 -15.91 5.26
N ASP A 65 2.60 -17.24 5.44
CA ASP A 65 2.47 -18.20 4.34
C ASP A 65 1.11 -18.12 3.63
N ALA A 66 0.09 -17.59 4.33
CA ALA A 66 -1.24 -17.39 3.78
C ALA A 66 -1.41 -16.04 3.04
N VAL A 67 -0.39 -15.17 3.06
CA VAL A 67 -0.43 -13.85 2.45
C VAL A 67 0.36 -13.87 1.14
N ALA A 68 -0.30 -13.62 0.02
CA ALA A 68 0.34 -13.60 -1.30
C ALA A 68 1.12 -12.30 -1.60
N ALA A 69 0.84 -11.21 -0.86
CA ALA A 69 1.50 -9.93 -1.04
C ALA A 69 2.87 -9.87 -0.35
N ASP A 70 3.74 -8.97 -0.82
CA ASP A 70 5.11 -8.82 -0.31
C ASP A 70 5.17 -8.24 1.12
N MET A 71 4.17 -7.43 1.48
CA MET A 71 4.05 -6.79 2.78
C MET A 71 2.59 -6.74 3.27
N VAL A 72 2.44 -6.54 4.57
CA VAL A 72 1.14 -6.41 5.23
C VAL A 72 1.05 -5.10 5.99
N ASP A 73 -0.16 -4.56 6.10
CA ASP A 73 -0.50 -3.51 7.05
C ASP A 73 -1.92 -3.69 7.57
N MET A 74 -2.44 -2.66 8.25
CA MET A 74 -3.78 -2.66 8.84
C MET A 74 -4.70 -1.53 8.32
N GLU A 75 -4.19 -0.63 7.46
CA GLU A 75 -4.91 0.61 7.10
C GLU A 75 -5.08 0.86 5.60
N THR A 76 -4.11 0.52 4.74
CA THR A 76 -4.03 1.12 3.40
C THR A 76 -5.27 0.87 2.54
N PHE A 77 -5.85 -0.33 2.56
CA PHE A 77 -7.08 -0.61 1.81
C PHE A 77 -8.26 0.24 2.30
N ALA A 78 -8.39 0.48 3.61
CA ALA A 78 -9.44 1.35 4.14
C ALA A 78 -9.24 2.81 3.68
N CYS A 79 -7.99 3.30 3.69
CA CYS A 79 -7.64 4.60 3.12
C CYS A 79 -7.97 4.67 1.62
N LEU A 80 -7.64 3.65 0.84
CA LEU A 80 -7.97 3.56 -0.58
C LEU A 80 -9.48 3.71 -0.81
N ARG A 81 -10.30 2.99 -0.05
CA ARG A 81 -11.76 3.06 -0.18
C ARG A 81 -12.30 4.43 0.18
N ALA A 82 -11.75 5.09 1.20
CA ALA A 82 -12.11 6.46 1.54
C ALA A 82 -11.71 7.44 0.42
N CYS A 83 -10.48 7.37 -0.08
CA CYS A 83 -9.98 8.19 -1.18
C CYS A 83 -10.83 8.05 -2.45
N GLN A 84 -11.19 6.82 -2.82
CA GLN A 84 -12.06 6.53 -3.97
C GLN A 84 -13.48 7.09 -3.84
N LEU A 85 -13.98 7.33 -2.63
CA LEU A 85 -15.29 7.97 -2.44
C LEU A 85 -15.27 9.46 -2.81
N PHE A 86 -14.09 10.10 -2.78
CA PHE A 86 -13.91 11.52 -3.04
C PHE A 86 -13.06 11.80 -4.28
N ASP A 87 -12.82 10.79 -5.13
CA ASP A 87 -11.97 10.90 -6.33
C ASP A 87 -10.55 11.44 -6.04
N ILE A 88 -10.01 11.12 -4.87
CA ILE A 88 -8.64 11.49 -4.48
C ILE A 88 -7.71 10.31 -4.76
N PRO A 89 -6.56 10.51 -5.43
CA PRO A 89 -5.61 9.43 -5.64
C PRO A 89 -4.79 9.14 -4.37
N LEU A 90 -4.29 7.90 -4.25
CA LEU A 90 -3.55 7.43 -3.07
C LEU A 90 -2.15 6.94 -3.44
N ILE A 91 -1.17 7.26 -2.59
CA ILE A 91 0.16 6.66 -2.55
C ILE A 91 0.35 6.01 -1.18
N GLY A 92 0.76 4.74 -1.16
CA GLY A 92 1.12 4.04 0.08
C GLY A 92 2.64 3.94 0.21
N LEU A 93 3.20 4.44 1.32
CA LEU A 93 4.60 4.23 1.70
C LEU A 93 4.65 3.42 2.99
N ARG A 94 5.50 2.39 3.02
CA ARG A 94 5.64 1.47 4.16
C ARG A 94 7.11 1.16 4.41
N GLY A 95 7.54 1.32 5.65
CA GLY A 95 8.81 0.79 6.14
C GLY A 95 8.62 -0.60 6.71
N ILE A 96 9.58 -1.50 6.48
CA ILE A 96 9.53 -2.86 7.01
C ILE A 96 10.13 -2.86 8.42
N SER A 97 9.27 -2.94 9.45
CA SER A 97 9.64 -2.96 10.87
C SER A 97 9.89 -4.35 11.44
N ASP A 98 9.30 -5.38 10.84
CA ASP A 98 9.22 -6.73 11.38
C ASP A 98 9.04 -7.77 10.27
N GLY A 99 8.94 -9.05 10.64
CA GLY A 99 8.72 -10.18 9.71
C GLY A 99 9.97 -10.97 9.33
N ALA A 100 11.18 -10.50 9.67
CA ALA A 100 12.39 -11.33 9.58
C ALA A 100 12.50 -12.37 10.71
N ALA A 101 11.81 -12.12 11.82
CA ALA A 101 11.63 -13.04 12.93
C ALA A 101 10.22 -12.84 13.50
N ASP A 102 9.71 -13.85 14.21
CA ASP A 102 8.41 -13.79 14.86
C ASP A 102 8.36 -12.64 15.88
N LEU A 103 7.30 -11.85 15.82
CA LEU A 103 6.95 -10.88 16.85
C LEU A 103 6.60 -11.60 18.15
N ARG A 104 7.38 -11.39 19.21
CA ARG A 104 7.16 -11.98 20.54
C ARG A 104 6.80 -10.93 21.58
N HIS A 105 7.24 -9.69 21.39
CA HIS A 105 6.88 -8.54 22.21
C HIS A 105 6.80 -7.23 21.40
N VAL A 106 6.10 -6.22 21.93
CA VAL A 106 5.96 -4.89 21.29
C VAL A 106 7.33 -4.27 20.93
N GLY A 107 8.36 -4.55 21.73
CA GLY A 107 9.74 -4.09 21.47
C GLY A 107 10.34 -4.58 20.14
N ASP A 108 9.92 -5.74 19.62
CA ASP A 108 10.44 -6.31 18.37
C ASP A 108 9.98 -5.47 17.16
N TRP A 109 8.85 -4.78 17.32
CA TRP A 109 8.29 -3.86 16.33
C TRP A 109 8.85 -2.43 16.48
N THR A 110 9.07 -1.96 17.70
CA THR A 110 9.52 -0.58 17.94
C THR A 110 11.01 -0.34 17.73
N GLU A 111 11.83 -1.40 17.73
CA GLU A 111 13.30 -1.32 17.70
C GLU A 111 13.82 -0.49 16.52
N TYR A 112 13.16 -0.57 15.37
CA TYR A 112 13.62 0.07 14.13
C TYR A 112 12.83 1.32 13.73
N LEU A 113 11.90 1.79 14.56
CA LEU A 113 11.02 2.90 14.18
C LEU A 113 11.78 4.21 13.94
N GLU A 114 12.87 4.47 14.67
CA GLU A 114 13.72 5.65 14.43
C GLU A 114 14.37 5.62 13.03
N VAL A 115 14.90 4.45 12.63
CA VAL A 115 15.50 4.28 11.30
C VAL A 115 14.44 4.36 10.19
N ILE A 116 13.25 3.80 10.45
CA ILE A 116 12.14 3.85 9.51
C ILE A 116 11.61 5.28 9.37
N ASP A 117 11.50 6.03 10.47
CA ASP A 117 11.07 7.43 10.46
C ASP A 117 11.97 8.29 9.57
N GLU A 118 13.29 8.24 9.78
CA GLU A 118 14.25 8.99 8.97
C GLU A 118 14.13 8.64 7.48
N LYS A 119 14.08 7.36 7.14
CA LYS A 119 13.96 6.93 5.73
C LYS A 119 12.59 7.25 5.13
N LEU A 120 11.52 7.23 5.92
CA LEU A 120 10.18 7.55 5.47
C LEU A 120 10.04 9.06 5.22
N ALA A 121 10.66 9.90 6.04
CA ALA A 121 10.80 11.33 5.77
C ALA A 121 11.51 11.58 4.44
N ASP A 122 12.59 10.85 4.17
CA ASP A 122 13.31 10.87 2.89
C ASP A 122 12.41 10.48 1.70
N ALA A 123 11.58 9.45 1.86
CA ALA A 123 10.61 9.03 0.86
C ALA A 123 9.53 10.10 0.60
N VAL A 124 9.07 10.79 1.64
CA VAL A 124 8.11 11.91 1.51
C VAL A 124 8.75 13.09 0.77
N MET A 125 10.00 13.44 1.06
CA MET A 125 10.71 14.49 0.30
C MET A 125 10.84 14.15 -1.19
N ARG A 126 11.04 12.86 -1.53
CA ARG A 126 11.05 12.41 -2.93
C ARG A 126 9.67 12.52 -3.58
N LEU A 127 8.60 12.23 -2.84
CA LEU A 127 7.24 12.43 -3.30
C LEU A 127 6.98 13.92 -3.60
N GLU A 128 7.31 14.82 -2.68
CA GLU A 128 7.16 16.26 -2.86
C GLU A 128 7.92 16.75 -4.12
N ARG A 129 9.16 16.29 -4.30
CA ARG A 129 9.94 16.59 -5.51
C ARG A 129 9.27 16.05 -6.78
N ALA A 130 8.81 14.79 -6.77
CA ALA A 130 8.17 14.18 -7.93
C ALA A 130 6.87 14.91 -8.34
N ILE A 131 6.14 15.45 -7.37
CA ILE A 131 4.99 16.34 -7.62
C ILE A 131 5.47 17.67 -8.21
N GLY A 132 6.45 18.32 -7.59
CA GLY A 132 6.97 19.63 -8.02
C GLY A 132 7.58 19.62 -9.42
N ASP A 133 8.25 18.53 -9.79
CA ASP A 133 8.88 18.34 -11.11
C ASP A 133 7.88 17.83 -12.18
N GLY A 134 6.63 17.56 -11.80
CA GLY A 134 5.57 17.08 -12.70
C GLY A 134 5.71 15.63 -13.15
N ALA A 135 6.56 14.84 -12.46
CA ALA A 135 6.72 13.40 -12.66
C ALA A 135 5.50 12.61 -12.15
N LEU A 136 4.80 13.14 -11.14
CA LEU A 136 3.49 12.68 -10.71
C LEU A 136 2.45 13.75 -11.01
N ARG A 137 1.52 13.43 -11.90
CA ARG A 137 0.40 14.31 -12.27
C ARG A 137 -0.89 13.73 -11.74
N THR A 138 -1.64 14.55 -11.00
CA THR A 138 -2.92 14.15 -10.39
C THR A 138 -4.11 14.37 -11.31
N GLU A 139 -3.94 15.10 -12.42
CA GLU A 139 -4.96 15.31 -13.44
C GLU A 139 -4.58 14.58 -14.74
N PRO A 140 -5.57 14.07 -15.50
CA PRO A 140 -5.32 13.64 -16.87
C PRO A 140 -4.79 14.82 -17.69
N PRO A 141 -3.94 14.60 -18.72
CA PRO A 141 -3.59 15.69 -19.63
C PRO A 141 -4.89 16.27 -20.19
N HIS A 142 -5.12 17.56 -19.99
CA HIS A 142 -6.14 18.30 -20.72
C HIS A 142 -5.87 18.06 -22.21
N GLU A 143 -6.75 17.30 -22.88
CA GLU A 143 -6.84 17.43 -24.34
C GLU A 143 -7.28 18.87 -24.57
N ASP A 144 -6.39 19.67 -25.17
CA ASP A 144 -6.75 20.95 -25.77
C ASP A 144 -7.89 20.66 -26.76
N ALA A 145 -9.12 20.88 -26.32
CA ALA A 145 -10.27 20.96 -27.20
C ALA A 145 -10.08 22.23 -28.04
N GLY A 146 -9.33 22.09 -29.14
CA GLY A 146 -9.20 23.13 -30.15
C GLY A 146 -10.58 23.56 -30.64
N PRO A 147 -10.79 24.86 -30.92
CA PRO A 147 -12.10 25.37 -31.25
C PRO A 147 -12.59 24.79 -32.58
N ALA A 148 -13.84 24.34 -32.58
CA ALA A 148 -14.62 23.98 -33.77
C ALA A 148 -14.93 25.21 -34.64
#